data_AF-A0A1Q5UL70-F1
#
_entry.id   AF-A0A1Q5UL70-F1
#
_cell.length_a   1.000
_cell.length_b   1.000
_cell.length_c   1.000
_cell.angle_alpha   90.00
_cell.angle_beta   90.00
_cell.angle_gamma   90.00
#
_symmetry.space_group_name_H-M   'P 1'
#
loop_
_entity.id
_entity.type
_entity.pdbx_description
1 polymer ?
#
loop_
_entity_poly.entity_id
_entity_poly.type
_entity_poly.pdbx_seq_one_letter_code
_entity_poly.pdbx_strand_id
1 'polypeptide(L)'
;ELEALRRDLKQEITTAVKAAVEPPARQTIRSFAEVAARAPALAHFQSSHSSSSSSPTRPAEVARDREVVVCLGDRSQISVFRRLTSAELTKRTNQARAKAARTTDTPALASVKILASRQLKSGDLRFTVCDTKEAEIIRIYREK
;
A
#
# COMPACT_ATOMS: atom_id res chain seq x y z
N GLU A 1 21.16 33.07 -45.60
CA GLU A 1 21.23 31.75 -44.95
C GLU A 1 19.88 31.31 -44.35
N LEU A 2 19.15 32.19 -43.64
CA LEU A 2 17.84 31.85 -43.03
C LEU A 2 16.75 31.39 -44.03
N GLU A 3 16.75 31.94 -45.25
CA GLU A 3 15.78 31.59 -46.31
C GLU A 3 16.02 30.19 -46.92
N ALA A 4 17.25 29.68 -46.86
CA ALA A 4 17.56 28.33 -47.35
C ALA A 4 17.02 27.27 -46.39
N LEU A 5 17.21 27.50 -45.08
CA LEU A 5 16.70 26.62 -44.01
C LEU A 5 15.16 26.52 -44.04
N ARG A 6 14.47 27.63 -44.35
CA ARG A 6 13.00 27.64 -44.48
C ARG A 6 12.50 26.80 -45.65
N ARG A 7 13.22 26.77 -46.78
CA ARG A 7 12.84 25.94 -47.92
C ARG A 7 13.06 24.47 -47.64
N ASP A 8 14.17 24.14 -46.99
CA ASP A 8 14.54 22.77 -46.65
C ASP A 8 13.53 22.14 -45.69
N LEU A 9 13.17 22.85 -44.61
CA LEU A 9 12.16 22.40 -43.66
C LEU A 9 10.77 22.22 -44.29
N LYS A 10 10.40 23.09 -45.23
CA LYS A 10 9.12 22.97 -45.96
C LYS A 10 9.11 21.76 -46.87
N GLN A 11 10.24 21.41 -47.46
CA GLN A 11 10.41 20.24 -48.32
C GLN A 11 10.37 18.94 -47.50
N GLU A 12 11.00 18.93 -46.33
CA GLU A 12 10.99 17.80 -45.40
C GLU A 12 9.56 17.50 -44.90
N ILE A 13 8.81 18.52 -44.46
CA ILE A 13 7.41 18.36 -44.03
C ILE A 13 6.53 17.85 -45.18
N THR A 14 6.70 18.40 -46.39
CA THR A 14 5.92 17.96 -47.56
C THR A 14 6.24 16.51 -47.93
N THR A 15 7.49 16.09 -47.79
CA THR A 15 7.93 14.71 -48.05
C THR A 15 7.40 13.74 -47.00
N ALA A 16 7.41 14.12 -45.72
CA ALA A 16 6.85 13.33 -44.63
C ALA A 16 5.33 13.13 -44.76
N VAL A 17 4.60 14.19 -45.14
CA VAL A 17 3.14 14.10 -45.37
C VAL A 17 2.82 13.22 -46.58
N LYS A 18 3.64 13.26 -47.63
CA LYS A 18 3.45 12.41 -48.82
C LYS A 18 3.78 10.94 -48.57
N ALA A 19 4.74 10.65 -47.68
CA ALA A 19 5.06 9.29 -47.24
C ALA A 19 3.99 8.68 -46.33
N ALA A 20 3.20 9.50 -45.63
CA ALA A 20 2.10 9.05 -44.78
C ALA A 20 0.79 8.71 -45.54
N VAL A 21 0.76 8.91 -46.87
CA VAL A 21 -0.41 8.63 -47.74
C VAL A 21 -0.30 7.27 -48.46
N GLU A 22 0.68 6.43 -48.11
CA GLU A 22 0.75 5.04 -48.59
C GLU A 22 -0.02 4.14 -47.61
N PRO A 23 -1.16 3.56 -47.99
CA PRO A 23 -1.93 2.69 -47.11
C PRO A 23 -1.15 1.39 -46.89
N PRO A 24 -0.78 1.03 -45.64
CA PRO A 24 -0.15 -0.25 -45.40
C PRO A 24 -1.10 -1.37 -45.83
N ALA A 25 -0.53 -2.31 -46.60
CA ALA A 25 -1.19 -3.47 -47.18
C ALA A 25 -2.29 -4.05 -46.28
N ARG A 26 -3.48 -4.20 -46.88
CA ARG A 26 -4.68 -4.88 -46.37
C ARG A 26 -4.43 -5.71 -45.11
N GLN A 27 -4.66 -5.10 -43.94
CA GLN A 27 -4.89 -5.87 -42.72
C GLN A 27 -6.26 -6.53 -42.88
N THR A 28 -6.28 -7.77 -43.36
CA THR A 28 -7.45 -8.63 -43.21
C THR A 28 -7.68 -8.77 -41.71
N ILE A 29 -8.68 -8.04 -41.18
CA ILE A 29 -9.11 -8.13 -39.80
C ILE A 29 -9.59 -9.57 -39.59
N ARG A 30 -8.72 -10.44 -39.07
CA ARG A 30 -9.12 -11.78 -38.63
C ARG A 30 -9.90 -11.61 -37.34
N SER A 31 -11.12 -12.14 -37.31
CA SER A 31 -11.95 -12.15 -36.11
C SER A 31 -11.18 -12.80 -34.95
N PHE A 32 -11.31 -12.25 -33.75
CA PHE A 32 -10.66 -12.76 -32.53
C PHE A 32 -10.89 -14.26 -32.34
N ALA A 33 -12.08 -14.75 -32.69
CA ALA A 33 -12.45 -16.17 -32.61
C ALA A 33 -11.55 -17.07 -33.48
N GLU A 34 -11.10 -16.57 -34.63
CA GLU A 34 -10.29 -17.31 -35.59
C GLU A 34 -8.83 -17.44 -35.13
N VAL A 35 -8.33 -16.42 -34.41
CA VAL A 35 -7.02 -16.46 -33.75
C VAL A 35 -7.04 -17.42 -32.57
N ALA A 36 -8.10 -17.40 -31.77
CA ALA A 36 -8.25 -18.28 -30.61
C ALA A 36 -8.36 -19.76 -31.02
N ALA A 37 -9.10 -20.06 -32.11
CA ALA A 37 -9.26 -21.43 -32.60
C ALA A 37 -7.96 -22.06 -33.14
N ARG A 38 -7.00 -21.24 -33.56
CA ARG A 38 -5.68 -21.70 -34.03
C ARG A 38 -4.59 -21.68 -32.97
N ALA A 39 -4.92 -21.24 -31.74
CA ALA A 39 -3.96 -21.26 -30.65
C ALA A 39 -3.63 -22.73 -30.30
N PRO A 40 -2.34 -23.11 -30.21
CA PRO A 40 -1.97 -24.43 -29.75
C PRO A 40 -2.54 -24.66 -28.35
N ALA A 41 -3.02 -25.89 -28.09
CA ALA A 41 -3.56 -26.25 -26.79
C ALA A 41 -2.54 -25.91 -25.69
N LEU A 42 -3.00 -25.25 -24.61
CA LEU A 42 -2.14 -24.83 -23.50
C LEU A 42 -1.43 -26.06 -22.93
N ALA A 43 -0.18 -26.27 -23.36
CA ALA A 43 0.71 -27.24 -22.76
C ALA A 43 0.99 -26.77 -21.33
N HIS A 44 0.67 -27.61 -20.34
CA HIS A 44 0.99 -27.36 -18.95
C HIS A 44 2.51 -27.24 -18.79
N PHE A 45 3.03 -26.02 -18.78
CA PHE A 45 4.40 -25.76 -18.37
C PHE A 45 4.53 -26.07 -16.87
N GLN A 46 5.04 -27.26 -16.53
CA GLN A 46 5.60 -27.51 -15.22
C GLN A 46 6.97 -26.84 -15.14
N SER A 47 6.97 -25.54 -14.89
CA SER A 47 8.21 -24.82 -14.64
C SER A 47 8.72 -25.14 -13.25
N SER A 48 9.91 -25.76 -13.17
CA SER A 48 10.69 -25.89 -11.94
C SER A 48 11.27 -24.51 -11.58
N HIS A 49 10.45 -23.63 -11.04
CA HIS A 49 10.96 -22.44 -10.36
C HIS A 49 11.28 -22.82 -8.93
N SER A 50 12.55 -22.66 -8.55
CA SER A 50 12.94 -22.38 -7.17
C SER A 50 12.31 -21.06 -6.76
N SER A 51 11.01 -21.10 -6.49
CA SER A 51 10.25 -19.97 -5.99
C SER A 51 10.63 -19.78 -4.53
N SER A 52 11.27 -18.66 -4.20
CA SER A 52 11.05 -18.04 -2.89
C SER A 52 9.55 -17.79 -2.78
N SER A 53 8.85 -18.77 -2.22
CA SER A 53 7.41 -18.76 -2.04
C SER A 53 7.07 -17.62 -1.10
N SER A 54 6.57 -16.51 -1.63
CA SER A 54 5.72 -15.62 -0.85
C SER A 54 4.41 -16.37 -0.63
N SER A 55 4.36 -17.14 0.46
CA SER A 55 3.11 -17.73 0.93
C SER A 55 2.05 -16.61 1.01
N PRO A 56 0.82 -16.82 0.51
CA PRO A 56 -0.23 -15.82 0.66
C PRO A 56 -0.34 -15.46 2.14
N THR A 57 -0.16 -14.18 2.47
CA THR A 57 -0.16 -13.70 3.85
C THR A 57 -1.45 -14.12 4.52
N ARG A 58 -1.33 -14.89 5.59
CA ARG A 58 -2.50 -15.47 6.25
C ARG A 58 -3.29 -14.31 6.86
N PRO A 59 -4.64 -14.35 6.90
CA PRO A 59 -5.42 -13.28 7.53
C PRO A 59 -4.99 -12.98 8.97
N ALA A 60 -4.51 -14.01 9.68
CA ALA A 60 -3.94 -13.87 11.02
C ALA A 60 -2.66 -13.02 11.06
N GLU A 61 -1.78 -13.13 10.06
CA GLU A 61 -0.55 -12.31 9.96
C GLU A 61 -0.91 -10.84 9.72
N VAL A 62 -1.82 -10.57 8.77
CA VAL A 62 -2.32 -9.21 8.50
C VAL A 62 -2.95 -8.58 9.74
N ALA A 63 -3.65 -9.38 10.56
CA ALA A 63 -4.21 -8.90 11.82
C ALA A 63 -3.14 -8.56 12.86
N ARG A 64 -2.01 -9.27 12.90
CA ARG A 64 -0.88 -8.97 13.80
C ARG A 64 -0.16 -7.69 13.40
N ASP A 65 -0.06 -7.41 12.11
CA ASP A 65 0.62 -6.21 11.61
C ASP A 65 -0.07 -4.91 12.05
N ARG A 66 -1.38 -4.99 12.33
CA ARG A 66 -2.22 -3.90 12.87
C ARG A 66 -2.20 -3.79 14.39
N GLU A 67 -1.47 -4.68 15.08
CA GLU A 67 -1.32 -4.63 16.53
C GLU A 67 -0.03 -3.91 16.92
N VAL A 68 -0.12 -3.07 17.95
CA VAL A 68 1.02 -2.38 18.55
C VAL A 68 1.04 -2.70 20.05
N VAL A 69 2.21 -3.05 20.58
CA VAL A 69 2.40 -3.32 22.01
C VAL A 69 3.30 -2.23 22.59
N VAL A 70 2.86 -1.66 23.72
CA VAL A 70 3.60 -0.65 24.48
C VAL A 70 3.93 -1.21 25.86
N CYS A 71 5.23 -1.28 26.15
CA CYS A 71 5.72 -1.72 27.44
C CYS A 71 5.56 -0.60 28.47
N LEU A 72 4.89 -0.89 29.59
CA LEU A 72 4.64 0.14 30.62
C LEU A 72 5.82 0.35 31.56
N GLY A 73 6.68 -0.66 31.75
CA GLY A 73 7.88 -0.61 32.60
C GLY A 73 7.61 -0.50 34.11
N ASP A 74 6.63 0.31 34.51
CA ASP A 74 6.25 0.59 35.88
C ASP A 74 5.07 -0.28 36.35
N ARG A 75 5.31 -1.05 37.42
CA ARG A 75 4.31 -1.91 38.07
C ARG A 75 3.14 -1.13 38.66
N SER A 76 3.37 0.12 39.09
CA SER A 76 2.31 0.96 39.64
C SER A 76 1.24 1.24 38.58
N GLN A 77 1.66 1.56 37.35
CA GLN A 77 0.78 1.82 36.21
C GLN A 77 0.03 0.56 35.76
N ILE A 78 0.68 -0.61 35.80
CA ILE A 78 0.04 -1.89 35.47
C ILE A 78 -1.22 -2.10 36.32
N SER A 79 -1.16 -1.80 37.62
CA SER A 79 -2.29 -1.96 38.54
C SER A 79 -3.46 -1.01 38.22
N VAL A 80 -3.16 0.20 37.76
CA VAL A 80 -4.17 1.20 37.37
C VAL A 80 -4.92 0.75 36.12
N PHE A 81 -4.20 0.30 35.09
CA PHE A 81 -4.83 -0.15 33.84
C PHE A 81 -5.60 -1.47 34.00
N ARG A 82 -5.20 -2.35 34.94
CA ARG A 82 -5.92 -3.60 35.23
C ARG A 82 -7.34 -3.38 35.73
N ARG A 83 -7.59 -2.24 36.38
CA ARG A 83 -8.92 -1.89 36.90
C ARG A 83 -9.85 -1.33 35.83
N LEU A 84 -9.34 -1.06 34.63
CA LEU A 84 -10.10 -0.48 33.53
C LEU A 84 -10.58 -1.57 32.58
N THR A 85 -11.78 -1.36 32.06
CA THR A 85 -12.33 -2.16 30.95
C THR A 85 -11.62 -1.84 29.64
N SER A 86 -11.68 -2.77 28.68
CA SER A 86 -11.13 -2.57 27.33
C SER A 86 -11.69 -1.32 26.63
N ALA A 87 -12.96 -0.99 26.87
CA ALA A 87 -13.61 0.19 26.32
C ALA A 87 -13.03 1.48 26.93
N GLU A 88 -12.84 1.52 28.25
CA GLU A 88 -12.22 2.65 28.94
C GLU A 88 -10.77 2.84 28.54
N LEU A 89 -10.01 1.75 28.40
CA LEU A 89 -8.66 1.78 27.86
C LEU A 89 -8.66 2.41 26.46
N THR A 90 -9.54 1.95 25.58
CA THR A 90 -9.64 2.46 24.21
C THR A 90 -9.98 3.95 24.18
N LYS A 91 -10.90 4.39 25.05
CA LYS A 91 -11.24 5.81 25.21
C LYS A 91 -10.04 6.64 25.67
N ARG A 92 -9.35 6.19 26.72
CA ARG A 92 -8.16 6.90 27.27
C ARG A 92 -7.02 6.93 26.25
N THR A 93 -6.75 5.84 25.55
CA THR A 93 -5.71 5.81 24.51
C THR A 93 -6.04 6.78 23.38
N ASN A 94 -7.28 6.81 22.88
CA ASN A 94 -7.68 7.76 21.84
C ASN A 94 -7.60 9.23 22.30
N GLN A 95 -7.91 9.51 23.57
CA GLN A 95 -7.73 10.82 24.17
C GLN A 95 -6.25 11.20 24.30
N ALA A 96 -5.40 10.26 24.75
CA ALA A 96 -3.95 10.46 24.86
C ALA A 96 -3.33 10.73 23.49
N ARG A 97 -3.70 9.93 22.48
CA ARG A 97 -3.31 10.15 21.08
C ARG A 97 -3.77 11.52 20.56
N ALA A 98 -5.02 11.93 20.85
CA ALA A 98 -5.52 13.24 20.44
C ALA A 98 -4.72 14.38 21.08
N LYS A 99 -4.33 14.22 22.36
CA LYS A 99 -3.49 15.17 23.06
C LYS A 99 -2.09 15.20 22.43
N ALA A 100 -1.46 14.04 22.25
CA ALA A 100 -0.14 13.91 21.66
C ALA A 100 -0.06 14.54 20.27
N ALA A 101 -1.04 14.26 19.41
CA ALA A 101 -1.09 14.83 18.05
C ALA A 101 -1.11 16.36 18.06
N ARG A 102 -1.80 16.97 19.04
CA ARG A 102 -1.83 18.43 19.20
C ARG A 102 -0.52 19.00 19.76
N THR A 103 0.09 18.34 20.75
CA THR A 103 1.34 18.83 21.36
C THR A 103 2.56 18.68 20.45
N THR A 104 2.59 17.65 19.62
CA THR A 104 3.73 17.34 18.73
C THR A 104 3.49 17.85 17.31
N ASP A 105 2.41 18.60 17.07
CA ASP A 105 1.94 19.09 15.76
C ASP A 105 2.11 18.07 14.62
N THR A 106 1.69 16.83 14.90
CA THR A 106 1.86 15.73 13.96
C THR A 106 0.50 15.37 13.34
N PRO A 107 0.28 15.71 12.05
CA PRO A 107 -0.96 15.36 11.37
C PRO A 107 -1.13 13.85 11.17
N ALA A 108 -0.04 13.10 10.99
CA ALA A 108 -0.07 11.64 10.88
C ALA A 108 -0.61 10.94 12.14
N LEU A 109 -0.30 11.44 13.34
CA LEU A 109 -0.84 10.89 14.59
C LEU A 109 -2.30 11.33 14.81
N ALA A 110 -2.69 12.46 14.21
CA ALA A 110 -4.06 12.95 14.27
C ALA A 110 -5.04 12.04 13.52
N SER A 111 -4.61 11.42 12.41
CA SER A 111 -5.44 10.55 11.58
C SER A 111 -5.60 9.12 12.12
N VAL A 112 -4.69 8.65 12.97
CA VAL A 112 -4.72 7.30 13.54
C VAL A 112 -5.94 7.07 14.44
N LYS A 113 -6.65 5.95 14.23
CA LYS A 113 -7.76 5.53 15.10
C LYS A 113 -7.45 4.24 15.85
N ILE A 114 -7.50 4.29 17.19
CA ILE A 114 -7.42 3.08 18.02
C ILE A 114 -8.79 2.41 18.08
N LEU A 115 -8.90 1.22 17.50
CA LEU A 115 -10.16 0.45 17.47
C LEU A 115 -10.39 -0.32 18.78
N ALA A 116 -9.32 -0.89 19.33
CA ALA A 116 -9.38 -1.63 20.58
C ALA A 116 -8.08 -1.47 21.38
N SER A 117 -8.20 -1.53 22.69
CA SER A 117 -7.10 -1.52 23.64
C SER A 117 -7.34 -2.58 24.70
N ARG A 118 -6.31 -3.34 25.06
CA ARG A 118 -6.36 -4.31 26.16
C ARG A 118 -5.01 -4.42 26.85
N GLN A 119 -5.03 -4.80 28.11
CA GLN A 119 -3.82 -5.15 28.83
C GLN A 119 -3.49 -6.64 28.64
N LEU A 120 -2.22 -6.93 28.37
CA LEU A 120 -1.69 -8.27 28.22
C LEU A 120 -1.43 -8.90 29.59
N LYS A 121 -1.26 -10.23 29.62
CA LYS A 121 -0.87 -10.97 30.84
C LYS A 121 0.47 -10.47 31.41
N SER A 122 1.37 -10.01 30.55
CA SER A 122 2.65 -9.37 30.93
C SER A 122 2.46 -8.04 31.68
N GLY A 123 1.28 -7.42 31.58
CA GLY A 123 1.01 -6.08 32.11
C GLY A 123 1.13 -4.96 31.07
N ASP A 124 1.68 -5.25 29.89
CA ASP A 124 1.82 -4.30 28.79
C ASP A 124 0.47 -3.97 28.15
N LEU A 125 0.41 -2.87 27.41
CA LEU A 125 -0.79 -2.50 26.66
C LEU A 125 -0.65 -2.92 25.20
N ARG A 126 -1.71 -3.53 24.67
CA ARG A 126 -1.85 -3.84 23.26
C ARG A 126 -2.97 -3.02 22.65
N PHE A 127 -2.67 -2.38 21.55
CA PHE A 127 -3.60 -1.61 20.73
C PHE A 127 -3.82 -2.29 19.39
N THR A 128 -5.04 -2.20 18.88
CA THR A 128 -5.40 -2.63 17.54
C THR A 128 -5.90 -1.41 16.77
N VAL A 129 -5.34 -1.18 15.59
CA VAL A 129 -5.70 -0.09 14.67
C VAL A 129 -6.34 -0.63 13.40
N CYS A 130 -6.79 0.26 12.52
CA CYS A 130 -7.44 -0.13 11.27
C CYS A 130 -6.43 -0.73 10.29
N ASP A 131 -5.28 -0.07 10.13
CA ASP A 131 -4.30 -0.40 9.09
C ASP A 131 -2.87 -0.56 9.60
N THR A 132 -2.07 -1.29 8.83
CA THR A 132 -0.64 -1.50 9.12
C THR A 132 0.15 -0.20 9.09
N LYS A 133 -0.23 0.75 8.21
CA LYS A 133 0.35 2.10 8.14
C LYS A 133 0.11 2.88 9.44
N GLU A 134 -1.08 2.79 10.00
CA GLU A 134 -1.40 3.43 11.29
C GLU A 134 -0.61 2.81 12.43
N ALA A 135 -0.43 1.49 12.41
CA ALA A 135 0.35 0.78 13.43
C ALA A 135 1.81 1.25 13.41
N GLU A 136 2.37 1.44 12.22
CA GLU A 136 3.73 1.94 12.04
C GLU A 136 3.90 3.37 12.54
N ILE A 137 2.92 4.25 12.27
CA ILE A 137 2.90 5.60 12.84
C ILE A 137 2.96 5.53 14.37
N ILE A 138 2.13 4.71 15.02
CA ILE A 138 2.17 4.58 16.49
C ILE A 138 3.54 4.08 16.98
N ARG A 139 4.17 3.12 16.29
CA ARG A 139 5.48 2.59 16.67
C ARG A 139 6.55 3.69 16.67
N ILE A 140 6.59 4.51 15.62
CA ILE A 140 7.52 5.65 15.51
C ILE A 140 7.30 6.66 16.65
N TYR A 141 6.05 6.92 17.01
CA TYR A 141 5.72 7.89 18.08
C TYR A 141 5.91 7.37 19.49
N ARG A 142 6.05 6.04 19.68
CA ARG A 142 6.35 5.46 20.99
C ARG A 142 7.76 5.81 21.48
N GLU A 143 8.71 5.98 20.55
CA GLU A 143 10.14 6.14 20.85
C GLU A 143 10.56 7.61 21.02
N LYS A 144 9.66 8.56 20.78
CA LYS A 144 9.88 10.00 20.92
C LYS A 144 9.31 10.52 22.23
#